data_AF-A0A9W4DSA4-F1
#
_entry.id   AF-A0A9W4DSA4-F1
#
_cell.length_a   1.000
_cell.length_b   1.000
_cell.length_c   1.000
_cell.angle_alpha   90.00
_cell.angle_beta   90.00
_cell.angle_gamma   90.00
#
_symmetry.space_group_name_H-M   'P 1'
#
loop_
_entity.id
_entity.type
_entity.pdbx_description
1 polymer ?
#
loop_
_entity_poly.entity_id
_entity_poly.type
_entity_poly.pdbx_seq_one_letter_code
_entity_poly.pdbx_strand_id
1 'polypeptide(L)'
;MSEGWEIEIEPEVRRWLDTLSDRDYLVAEHAAERLLDAPTTLSEPYARHLGDGLRELRFSLGHDGNAVRLTYWLAPERRIVLLTVFRKTRMREDAEVDRAKQARKACEAERHSAHDEFSRDVTKGEGP
;
A
#
# COMPACT_ATOMS: atom_id res chain seq x y z
N MET A 1 -17.55 -3.99 15.12
CA MET A 1 -17.15 -2.63 15.53
C MET A 1 -15.64 -2.59 15.50
N SER A 2 -15.04 -2.24 14.37
CA SER A 2 -13.65 -1.85 14.35
C SER A 2 -13.59 -0.38 14.77
N GLU A 3 -13.10 -0.13 15.98
CA GLU A 3 -12.85 1.24 16.46
C GLU A 3 -11.59 1.85 15.81
N GLY A 4 -10.85 1.06 15.04
CA GLY A 4 -9.61 1.43 14.35
C GLY A 4 -9.77 1.65 12.86
N TRP A 5 -8.66 2.06 12.21
CA TRP A 5 -8.56 2.00 10.76
C TRP A 5 -8.27 0.57 10.32
N GLU A 6 -8.69 0.19 9.11
CA GLU A 6 -8.42 -1.10 8.50
C GLU A 6 -7.65 -0.90 7.19
N ILE A 7 -6.77 -1.85 6.84
CA ILE A 7 -6.04 -1.83 5.57
C ILE A 7 -6.61 -2.89 4.64
N GLU A 8 -7.10 -2.44 3.50
CA GLU A 8 -7.54 -3.30 2.39
C GLU A 8 -6.51 -3.21 1.25
N ILE A 9 -6.35 -4.27 0.48
CA ILE A 9 -5.42 -4.33 -0.65
C ILE A 9 -6.11 -4.67 -1.96
N GLU A 10 -5.72 -3.95 -3.01
CA GLU A 10 -6.11 -4.30 -4.38
C GLU A 10 -5.27 -5.47 -4.91
N PRO A 11 -5.77 -6.22 -5.91
CA PRO A 11 -5.10 -7.40 -6.46
C PRO A 11 -3.68 -7.16 -7.00
N GLU A 12 -3.35 -5.92 -7.38
CA GLU A 12 -1.98 -5.57 -7.77
C GLU A 12 -1.02 -5.63 -6.58
N VAL A 13 -1.40 -5.03 -5.46
CA VAL A 13 -0.58 -4.99 -4.24
C VAL A 13 -0.46 -6.40 -3.65
N ARG A 14 -1.54 -7.18 -3.63
CA ARG A 14 -1.51 -8.59 -3.21
C ARG A 14 -0.50 -9.41 -4.02
N ARG A 15 -0.63 -9.39 -5.35
CA ARG A 15 0.30 -10.10 -6.24
C ARG A 15 1.75 -9.65 -6.05
N TRP A 16 1.97 -8.38 -5.76
CA TRP A 16 3.32 -7.88 -5.50
C TRP A 16 3.88 -8.41 -4.18
N LEU A 17 3.09 -8.43 -3.10
CA LEU A 17 3.50 -8.98 -1.81
C LEU A 17 3.92 -10.45 -1.94
N ASP A 18 3.21 -11.25 -2.74
CA ASP A 18 3.53 -12.66 -3.02
C ASP A 18 4.90 -12.85 -3.71
N THR A 19 5.46 -11.80 -4.31
CA THR A 19 6.79 -11.85 -4.95
C THR A 19 7.93 -11.44 -4.04
N LEU A 20 7.63 -10.94 -2.84
CA LEU A 20 8.65 -10.44 -1.92
C LEU A 20 9.36 -11.58 -1.18
N SER A 21 10.62 -11.36 -0.86
CA SER A 21 11.29 -12.16 0.16
C SER A 21 10.68 -11.88 1.55
N ASP A 22 10.79 -12.81 2.50
CA ASP A 22 10.32 -12.61 3.87
C ASP A 22 10.84 -11.31 4.49
N ARG A 23 12.10 -10.97 4.23
CA ARG A 23 12.72 -9.73 4.71
C ARG A 23 12.05 -8.50 4.10
N ASP A 24 11.81 -8.51 2.80
CA ASP A 24 11.19 -7.38 2.11
C ASP A 24 9.71 -7.23 2.46
N TYR A 25 9.02 -8.36 2.67
CA TYR A 25 7.65 -8.38 3.18
C TYR A 25 7.58 -7.69 4.54
N LEU A 26 8.48 -8.01 5.47
CA LEU A 26 8.52 -7.34 6.80
C LEU A 26 8.72 -5.83 6.68
N VAL A 27 9.49 -5.35 5.70
CA VAL A 27 9.65 -3.91 5.47
C VAL A 27 8.35 -3.27 4.95
N ALA A 28 7.64 -3.96 4.07
CA ALA A 28 6.33 -3.52 3.56
C ALA A 28 5.26 -3.54 4.67
N GLU A 29 5.22 -4.59 5.49
CA GLU A 29 4.37 -4.72 6.67
C GLU A 29 4.62 -3.57 7.65
N HIS A 30 5.88 -3.31 8.01
CA HIS A 30 6.21 -2.21 8.91
C HIS A 30 5.92 -0.82 8.31
N ALA A 31 5.91 -0.70 6.99
CA ALA A 31 5.45 0.53 6.33
C ALA A 31 3.93 0.68 6.41
N ALA A 32 3.16 -0.40 6.25
CA ALA A 32 1.72 -0.44 6.42
C ALA A 32 1.30 -0.16 7.87
N GLU A 33 2.00 -0.72 8.86
CA GLU A 33 1.79 -0.44 10.29
C GLU A 33 1.94 1.06 10.60
N ARG A 34 3.02 1.69 10.13
CA ARG A 34 3.22 3.14 10.30
C ARG A 34 2.09 3.97 9.67
N LEU A 35 1.53 3.48 8.57
CA LEU A 35 0.36 4.10 7.96
C LEU A 35 -0.89 3.91 8.82
N LEU A 36 -1.08 2.73 9.40
CA LEU A 36 -2.18 2.41 10.31
C LEU A 36 -2.17 3.26 11.58
N ASP A 37 -0.99 3.54 12.13
CA ASP A 37 -0.80 4.38 13.32
C ASP A 37 -1.12 5.86 13.06
N ALA A 38 -0.89 6.34 11.84
CA ALA A 38 -1.08 7.74 11.47
C ALA A 38 -1.80 7.94 10.11
N PRO A 39 -3.02 7.41 9.90
CA PRO A 39 -3.63 7.31 8.57
C PRO A 39 -3.88 8.66 7.89
N THR A 40 -4.27 9.66 8.68
CA THR A 40 -4.61 11.00 8.19
C THR A 40 -3.43 11.97 8.22
N THR A 41 -2.47 11.75 9.12
CA THR A 41 -1.37 12.67 9.46
C THR A 41 0.00 12.25 8.92
N LEU A 42 0.15 11.01 8.45
CA LEU A 42 1.40 10.55 7.85
C LEU A 42 1.77 11.41 6.64
N SER A 43 2.98 11.94 6.67
CA SER A 43 3.51 12.87 5.67
C SER A 43 4.98 12.58 5.38
N GLU A 44 5.69 13.53 4.76
CA GLU A 44 7.07 13.32 4.35
C GLU A 44 7.98 13.06 5.57
N PRO A 45 8.97 12.16 5.46
CA PRO A 45 9.46 11.49 4.24
C PRO A 45 8.71 10.21 3.85
N TYR A 46 7.80 9.72 4.70
CA TYR A 46 7.20 8.39 4.57
C TYR A 46 5.96 8.36 3.68
N ALA A 47 5.23 9.46 3.58
CA ALA A 47 4.11 9.59 2.67
C ALA A 47 4.12 10.92 1.93
N ARG A 48 3.46 10.97 0.77
CA ARG A 48 3.28 12.20 0.01
C ARG A 48 1.90 12.22 -0.64
N HIS A 49 1.30 13.41 -0.72
CA HIS A 49 0.05 13.62 -1.42
C HIS A 49 0.28 13.73 -2.93
N LEU A 50 -0.46 12.96 -3.72
CA LEU A 50 -0.41 12.96 -5.19
C LEU A 50 -1.58 13.74 -5.84
N GLY A 51 -2.48 14.27 -5.02
CA GLY A 51 -3.67 15.00 -5.47
C GLY A 51 -4.92 14.12 -5.54
N ASP A 52 -6.08 14.75 -5.64
CA ASP A 52 -7.39 14.10 -5.74
C ASP A 52 -7.74 13.15 -4.57
N GLY A 53 -7.07 13.23 -3.42
CA GLY A 53 -7.23 12.27 -2.32
C GLY A 53 -6.36 11.01 -2.43
N LEU A 54 -5.54 10.91 -3.48
CA LEU A 54 -4.52 9.88 -3.64
C LEU A 54 -3.24 10.26 -2.87
N ARG A 55 -2.65 9.28 -2.20
CA ARG A 55 -1.39 9.40 -1.46
C ARG A 55 -0.43 8.28 -1.88
N GLU A 56 0.85 8.50 -1.70
CA GLU A 56 1.89 7.46 -1.83
C GLU A 56 2.56 7.22 -0.48
N LEU A 57 2.85 5.95 -0.19
CA LEU A 57 3.71 5.47 0.86
C LEU A 57 5.10 5.18 0.27
N ARG A 58 6.14 5.59 0.98
CA ARG A 58 7.53 5.65 0.52
C ARG A 58 8.40 4.81 1.44
N PHE A 59 8.99 3.75 0.90
CA PHE A 59 9.97 2.91 1.58
C PHE A 59 10.96 2.34 0.57
N SER A 60 11.97 1.61 1.04
CA SER A 60 12.96 0.97 0.17
C SER A 60 13.08 -0.50 0.51
N LEU A 61 13.24 -1.35 -0.51
CA LEU A 61 13.37 -2.79 -0.38
C LEU A 61 14.72 -3.30 -0.88
N GLY A 62 15.09 -4.50 -0.45
CA GLY A 62 16.33 -5.17 -0.83
C GLY A 62 17.58 -4.53 -0.23
N HIS A 63 18.71 -5.20 -0.44
CA HIS A 63 20.02 -4.73 0.02
C HIS A 63 20.45 -3.42 -0.68
N ASP A 64 20.10 -3.28 -1.96
CA ASP A 64 20.49 -2.13 -2.79
C ASP A 64 19.63 -0.88 -2.57
N GLY A 65 18.64 -0.93 -1.66
CA GLY A 65 17.80 0.22 -1.34
C GLY A 65 16.86 0.63 -2.48
N ASN A 66 16.22 -0.34 -3.13
CA ASN A 66 15.27 -0.10 -4.21
C ASN A 66 14.08 0.71 -3.70
N ALA A 67 13.97 1.97 -4.10
CA ALA A 67 12.88 2.84 -3.68
C ALA A 67 11.54 2.35 -4.24
N VAL A 68 10.62 1.99 -3.35
CA VAL A 68 9.26 1.55 -3.67
C VAL A 68 8.26 2.66 -3.37
N ARG A 69 7.23 2.75 -4.20
CA ARG A 69 6.07 3.60 -4.01
C ARG A 69 4.84 2.74 -4.03
N LEU A 70 4.08 2.80 -2.95
CA LEU A 70 2.79 2.13 -2.83
C LEU A 70 1.73 3.21 -2.72
N THR A 71 0.77 3.25 -3.63
CA THR A 71 -0.28 4.25 -3.61
C THR A 71 -1.46 3.77 -2.78
N TYR A 72 -2.11 4.70 -2.09
CA TYR A 72 -3.27 4.42 -1.27
C TYR A 72 -4.22 5.61 -1.25
N TRP A 73 -5.45 5.35 -0.81
CA TRP A 73 -6.41 6.39 -0.47
C TRP A 73 -7.13 6.06 0.83
N LEU A 74 -7.70 7.10 1.44
CA LEU A 74 -8.51 6.96 2.66
C LEU A 74 -9.96 6.89 2.23
N ALA A 75 -10.50 5.67 2.22
CA ALA A 75 -11.90 5.39 1.91
C ALA A 75 -12.80 5.73 3.12
N PRO A 76 -14.12 5.87 2.91
CA PRO A 76 -15.08 5.98 4.00
C PRO A 76 -14.96 4.82 4.99
N GLU A 77 -15.52 5.01 6.20
CA GLU A 77 -15.54 3.97 7.25
C GLU A 77 -14.15 3.62 7.82
N ARG A 78 -13.20 4.57 7.77
CA ARG A 78 -11.84 4.43 8.31
C ARG A 78 -11.05 3.32 7.62
N ARG A 79 -11.15 3.24 6.29
CA ARG A 79 -10.44 2.24 5.50
C ARG A 79 -9.29 2.88 4.73
N ILE A 80 -8.16 2.20 4.73
CA ILE A 80 -6.96 2.54 3.97
C ILE A 80 -6.85 1.52 2.86
N VAL A 81 -7.10 1.92 1.62
CA VAL A 81 -7.05 1.00 0.48
C VAL A 81 -5.74 1.18 -0.26
N LEU A 82 -4.91 0.14 -0.27
CA LEU A 82 -3.66 0.07 -1.01
C LEU A 82 -3.97 -0.29 -2.48
N LEU A 83 -3.69 0.61 -3.41
CA LEU A 83 -4.17 0.52 -4.79
C LEU A 83 -3.14 -0.08 -5.75
N THR A 84 -1.97 0.55 -5.84
CA THR A 84 -0.93 0.18 -6.82
C THR A 84 0.44 0.25 -6.21
N VAL A 85 1.40 -0.44 -6.80
CA VAL A 85 2.79 -0.43 -6.34
C VAL A 85 3.75 -0.39 -7.51
N PHE A 86 4.78 0.44 -7.40
CA PHE A 86 5.82 0.56 -8.40
C PHE A 86 7.18 0.85 -7.77
N ARG A 87 8.24 0.43 -8.45
CA ARG A 87 9.60 0.81 -8.10
C ARG A 87 9.90 2.15 -8.77
N LYS A 88 10.47 3.09 -8.02
CA LYS A 88 10.89 4.39 -8.56
C LYS A 88 12.11 4.17 -9.45
N THR A 89 11.90 4.23 -10.76
CA THR A 89 12.98 4.10 -11.75
C THR A 89 13.41 5.46 -12.31
N ARG A 90 12.54 6.48 -12.24
CA ARG A 90 12.77 7.83 -12.75
C ARG A 90 12.44 8.92 -11.73
N MET A 91 12.67 10.19 -12.11
CA MET A 91 12.31 11.35 -11.27
C MET A 91 10.81 11.65 -11.28
N ARG A 92 10.12 11.34 -12.38
CA ARG A 92 8.66 11.49 -12.54
C ARG A 92 8.10 10.22 -13.13
N GLU A 93 7.09 9.67 -12.48
CA GLU A 93 6.39 8.44 -12.87
C GLU A 93 4.91 8.80 -13.13
N ASP A 94 4.66 9.81 -13.97
CA ASP A 94 3.32 10.39 -14.17
C ASP A 94 2.31 9.34 -14.64
N ALA A 95 2.74 8.38 -15.46
CA ALA A 95 1.91 7.26 -15.90
C ALA A 95 1.47 6.34 -14.72
N GLU A 96 2.33 6.14 -13.72
CA GLU A 96 2.02 5.35 -12.53
C GLU A 96 1.04 6.10 -11.62
N VAL A 97 1.18 7.42 -11.53
CA VAL A 97 0.24 8.29 -10.81
C VAL A 97 -1.13 8.27 -11.48
N ASP A 98 -1.19 8.36 -12.81
CA ASP A 98 -2.46 8.29 -13.55
C ASP A 98 -3.13 6.93 -13.42
N ARG A 99 -2.35 5.85 -13.46
CA ARG A 99 -2.82 4.48 -13.20
C ARG A 99 -3.40 4.33 -11.79
N ALA A 100 -2.73 4.89 -10.78
CA ALA A 100 -3.23 4.91 -9.40
C ALA A 100 -4.51 5.75 -9.26
N LYS A 101 -4.63 6.88 -9.95
CA LYS A 101 -5.87 7.68 -9.99
C LYS A 101 -7.03 6.91 -10.63
N GLN A 102 -6.77 6.18 -11.71
CA GLN A 102 -7.76 5.32 -12.35
C GLN A 102 -8.20 4.17 -11.43
N ALA A 103 -7.24 3.50 -10.79
CA ALA A 103 -7.51 2.44 -9.81
C ALA A 103 -8.39 2.94 -8.65
N ARG A 104 -8.10 4.13 -8.12
CA ARG A 104 -8.94 4.75 -7.09
C ARG A 104 -10.38 4.97 -7.56
N LYS A 105 -10.56 5.54 -8.76
CA LYS A 105 -11.90 5.80 -9.32
C LYS A 105 -12.69 4.51 -9.54
N ALA A 106 -12.04 3.43 -9.97
CA ALA A 106 -12.66 2.12 -10.11
C ALA A 106 -13.10 1.57 -8.74
N CYS A 107 -12.19 1.56 -7.76
CA CYS A 107 -12.45 1.13 -6.38
C CYS A 107 -13.62 1.92 -5.76
N GLU A 108 -13.64 3.25 -5.92
CA GLU A 108 -14.71 4.12 -5.42
C GLU A 108 -16.06 3.86 -6.13
N ALA A 109 -16.05 3.65 -7.44
CA ALA A 109 -17.26 3.42 -8.23
C ALA A 109 -17.89 2.05 -7.96
N GLU A 110 -17.08 1.02 -7.73
CA GLU A 110 -17.54 -0.32 -7.42
C GLU A 110 -18.14 -0.42 -6.01
N ARG A 111 -17.89 0.57 -5.13
CA ARG A 111 -18.33 0.57 -3.70
C ARG A 111 -17.95 -0.70 -2.94
N HIS A 112 -17.08 -1.52 -3.50
CA HIS A 112 -16.58 -2.74 -2.89
C HIS A 112 -15.48 -2.36 -1.90
N SER A 113 -15.45 -3.04 -0.75
CA SER A 113 -14.22 -3.21 0.01
C SER A 113 -13.17 -3.80 -0.94
N ALA A 114 -11.93 -3.31 -0.89
CA ALA A 114 -10.87 -3.88 -1.69
C ALA A 114 -10.81 -5.40 -1.48
N HIS A 115 -10.39 -6.10 -2.52
CA HIS A 115 -10.69 -7.51 -2.70
C HIS A 115 -10.15 -8.42 -1.58
N ASP A 116 -9.14 -7.97 -0.83
CA ASP A 116 -8.55 -8.70 0.29
C ASP A 116 -8.15 -7.75 1.45
N GLU A 117 -8.09 -8.29 2.67
CA GLU A 117 -7.54 -7.61 3.86
C GLU A 117 -6.01 -7.75 3.88
N PHE A 118 -5.28 -6.73 4.33
CA PHE A 118 -3.83 -6.82 4.56
C PHE A 118 -3.57 -7.70 5.80
N SER A 119 -3.59 -9.02 5.62
CA SER A 119 -3.29 -10.00 6.65
C SER A 119 -2.08 -10.83 6.27
N ARG A 120 -1.17 -11.04 7.23
CA ARG A 120 -0.08 -11.99 7.08
C ARG A 120 -0.63 -13.40 7.26
N ASP A 121 -0.79 -14.14 6.17
CA ASP A 121 -0.88 -15.60 6.25
C ASP A 121 0.50 -16.13 6.64
N VAL A 122 0.78 -16.18 7.95
CA VAL A 122 1.90 -16.93 8.49
C VAL A 122 1.62 -18.40 8.20
N THR A 123 2.03 -18.87 7.02
CA THR A 123 2.21 -20.29 6.82
C THR A 123 3.39 -20.67 7.70
N LYS A 124 3.07 -21.10 8.91
CA LYS A 124 4.00 -21.55 9.94
C LYS A 124 4.80 -22.70 9.34
N GLY A 125 6.01 -22.40 8.84
CA GLY A 125 6.98 -23.40 8.46
C GLY A 125 7.34 -24.21 9.70
N GLU A 126 6.75 -25.39 9.79
CA GLU A 126 7.11 -26.41 10.76
C GLU A 126 8.57 -26.81 10.49
N GLY A 127 9.41 -26.59 11.50
CA GLY A 127 10.84 -26.89 11.43
C GLY A 127 11.11 -28.40 11.36
N PRO A 128 12.33 -28.79 10.95
CA PRO A 128 12.76 -30.19 11.00
C PRO A 128 12.94 -30.70 12.44
#